data_AF-A0A1V5ITV5-F1
#
_entry.id   AF-A0A1V5ITV5-F1
#
_cell.length_a   1.000
_cell.length_b   1.000
_cell.length_c   1.000
_cell.angle_alpha   90.00
_cell.angle_beta   90.00
_cell.angle_gamma   90.00
#
_symmetry.space_group_name_H-M   'P 1'
#
loop_
_entity.id
_entity.type
_entity.pdbx_description
1 polymer ?
#
loop_
_entity_poly.entity_id
_entity_poly.type
_entity_poly.pdbx_seq_one_letter_code
_entity_poly.pdbx_strand_id
1 'polypeptide(L)' 'MRVVIVEAGEGYTTKLGEIFCGLTGDEQGMVEQAQVAVAECGFRVMPNDEGGCCEFQATCDGDSYIAISVYPG' A
#
# COMPACT_ATOMS: atom_id res chain seq x y z
N MET A 1 4.82 11.11 1.83
CA MET A 1 4.02 10.28 0.92
C MET A 1 2.88 9.65 1.70
N ARG A 2 1.64 9.69 1.19
CA ARG A 2 0.49 9.00 1.80
C ARG A 2 0.53 7.53 1.37
N VAL A 3 0.43 6.60 2.31
CA VAL A 3 0.33 5.16 2.05
C VAL A 3 -1.03 4.68 2.57
N VAL A 4 -1.86 4.16 1.68
CA VAL A 4 -3.22 3.67 1.98
C VAL A 4 -3.16 2.16 2.18
N ILE A 5 -3.67 1.70 3.31
CA ILE A 5 -3.68 0.28 3.68
C ILE A 5 -5.05 -0.29 3.31
N VAL A 6 -5.05 -1.29 2.43
CA VAL A 6 -6.26 -1.91 1.90
C VAL A 6 -6.24 -3.40 2.21
N GLU A 7 -7.20 -3.87 2.99
CA GLU A 7 -7.44 -5.31 3.15
C GLU A 7 -8.04 -5.86 1.87
N ALA A 8 -7.48 -6.95 1.35
CA ALA A 8 -8.00 -7.65 0.17
C ALA A 8 -8.45 -9.06 0.57
N GLY A 9 -9.72 -9.37 0.35
CA GLY A 9 -10.30 -10.70 0.59
C GLY A 9 -11.08 -11.22 -0.61
N GLU A 10 -11.74 -12.37 -0.46
CA GLU A 10 -12.50 -12.98 -1.56
C GLU A 10 -13.70 -12.10 -1.95
N GLY A 11 -13.55 -11.35 -3.04
CA GLY A 11 -14.60 -10.50 -3.60
C GLY A 11 -14.76 -9.13 -2.92
N TYR A 12 -13.84 -8.70 -2.06
CA TYR A 12 -13.90 -7.37 -1.44
C TYR A 12 -12.53 -6.72 -1.25
N THR A 13 -12.55 -5.39 -1.15
CA THR A 13 -11.43 -4.59 -0.65
C THR A 13 -11.95 -3.57 0.37
N THR A 14 -11.24 -3.42 1.48
CA THR A 14 -11.63 -2.51 2.57
C THR A 14 -10.45 -1.60 2.93
N LYS A 15 -10.65 -0.28 2.92
CA LYS A 15 -9.66 0.67 3.45
C LYS A 15 -9.60 0.52 4.96
N LEU A 16 -8.48 0.02 5.49
CA LEU A 16 -8.25 -0.08 6.94
C LEU A 16 -7.71 1.22 7.53
N GLY A 17 -6.97 1.99 6.75
CA GLY A 17 -6.38 3.24 7.22
C GLY A 17 -5.34 3.80 6.26
N GLU A 18 -4.54 4.74 6.77
CA GLU A 18 -3.42 5.32 6.04
C GLU A 18 -2.30 5.73 7.02
N ILE A 19 -1.08 5.74 6.51
CA ILE A 19 0.12 6.23 7.19
C ILE A 19 0.84 7.25 6.30
N PHE A 20 1.64 8.11 6.91
CA PHE A 20 2.46 9.08 6.20
C PHE A 20 3.94 8.74 6.38
N CYS A 21 4.62 8.46 5.26
CA CYS A 21 6.01 8.03 5.25
C CYS A 21 6.90 8.94 4.41
N GLY A 22 8.14 9.14 4.85
CA GLY A 22 9.19 9.79 4.07
C GLY A 22 9.84 8.79 3.12
N LEU A 23 9.19 8.50 1.99
CA LEU A 23 9.68 7.58 0.97
C LEU A 23 10.57 8.32 -0.03
N THR A 24 11.62 7.65 -0.52
CA THR A 24 12.59 8.22 -1.46
C THR A 24 12.93 7.25 -2.58
N GLY A 25 13.43 7.76 -3.70
CA GLY A 25 13.79 6.93 -4.86
C GLY A 25 12.74 6.96 -5.97
N ASP A 26 12.79 5.97 -6.85
CA ASP A 26 11.81 5.78 -7.92
C ASP A 26 10.51 5.14 -7.39
N GLU A 27 9.50 5.01 -8.25
CA GLU A 27 8.19 4.50 -7.87
C GLU A 27 8.27 3.09 -7.26
N GLN A 28 9.06 2.20 -7.87
CA GLN A 28 9.23 0.85 -7.37
C GLN A 28 9.90 0.84 -6.00
N GLY A 29 11.00 1.58 -5.82
CA GLY A 29 11.69 1.69 -4.54
C GLY A 29 10.82 2.30 -3.44
N MET A 30 9.93 3.24 -3.79
CA MET A 30 8.96 3.78 -2.85
C MET A 30 7.88 2.75 -2.48
N VAL A 31 7.40 1.93 -3.41
CA VAL A 31 6.44 0.85 -3.12
C VAL A 31 7.07 -0.18 -2.17
N GLU A 32 8.31 -0.59 -2.41
CA GLU A 32 9.03 -1.54 -1.54
C GLU A 32 9.18 -0.98 -0.10
N GLN A 33 9.57 0.29 0.03
CA GLN A 33 9.63 0.95 1.35
C GLN A 33 8.25 1.05 2.03
N ALA A 34 7.18 1.32 1.26
CA ALA A 34 5.83 1.38 1.79
C ALA A 34 5.35 0.01 2.29
N GLN A 35 5.67 -1.08 1.59
CA GLN A 35 5.38 -2.45 2.05
C GLN A 35 6.04 -2.73 3.41
N VAL A 36 7.32 -2.34 3.57
CA VAL A 36 8.03 -2.50 4.85
C VAL A 36 7.35 -1.70 5.96
N ALA A 37 7.02 -0.42 5.72
CA ALA A 37 6.36 0.43 6.72
C ALA A 37 4.99 -0.12 7.14
N VAL A 38 4.22 -0.69 6.20
CA VAL A 38 2.93 -1.34 6.50
C VAL A 38 3.13 -2.63 7.31
N ALA A 39 4.16 -3.40 7.01
CA ALA A 39 4.52 -4.59 7.81
C ALA A 39 4.94 -4.22 9.24
N GLU A 40 5.68 -3.13 9.42
CA GLU A 40 6.06 -2.60 10.75
C GLU A 40 4.85 -2.13 11.58
N CYS A 41 3.75 -1.77 10.92
CA CYS A 41 2.48 -1.48 11.57
C CYS A 41 1.72 -2.74 12.05
N GLY A 42 2.26 -3.94 11.80
CA GLY A 42 1.70 -5.22 12.22
C GLY A 42 0.79 -5.89 11.18
N PHE A 43 0.69 -5.35 9.98
CA PHE A 43 -0.10 -5.97 8.91
C PHE A 43 0.72 -7.00 8.13
N ARG A 44 0.06 -8.06 7.66
CA ARG A 44 0.66 -8.97 6.69
C ARG A 44 0.41 -8.43 5.28
N VAL A 45 1.43 -7.88 4.64
CA VAL A 45 1.35 -7.40 3.25
C VAL A 45 1.06 -8.56 2.30
N MET A 46 0.15 -8.33 1.34
CA MET A 46 -0.18 -9.24 0.24
C MET A 46 0.60 -8.82 -1.01
N PRO A 47 1.57 -9.63 -1.46
CA PRO A 47 2.30 -9.38 -2.69
C PRO A 47 1.40 -9.36 -3.94
N ASN A 48 1.84 -8.68 -5.00
CA ASN A 48 1.07 -8.56 -6.25
C ASN A 48 0.91 -9.92 -6.96
N ASP A 49 1.89 -10.82 -6.85
CA ASP A 49 1.85 -12.17 -7.41
C ASP A 49 0.90 -13.11 -6.64
N GLU A 50 0.46 -12.71 -5.44
CA GLU A 50 -0.57 -13.40 -4.66
C GLU A 50 -1.95 -12.74 -4.77
N GLY A 51 -2.13 -11.81 -5.72
CA GLY A 51 -3.40 -11.12 -5.98
C GLY A 51 -3.55 -9.79 -5.24
N GLY A 52 -2.50 -9.31 -4.56
CA GLY A 52 -2.46 -7.99 -3.97
C GLY A 52 -2.33 -6.87 -5.00
N CYS A 53 -2.47 -5.64 -4.52
CA CYS A 53 -2.29 -4.40 -5.24
C CYS A 53 -1.40 -3.47 -4.40
N CYS A 54 -0.10 -3.53 -4.66
CA CYS A 54 0.94 -2.69 -4.09
C CYS A 54 1.50 -1.82 -5.21
N GLU A 55 1.08 -0.57 -5.29
CA GLU A 55 1.42 0.32 -6.41
C GLU A 55 1.34 1.80 -6.05
N PHE A 56 2.13 2.60 -6.79
CA PHE A 56 2.04 4.04 -6.78
C PHE A 56 0.83 4.48 -7.61
N GLN A 57 0.04 5.39 -7.06
CA GLN A 57 -1.16 5.93 -7.70
C GLN A 57 -1.08 7.46 -7.75
N ALA A 58 -1.08 7.99 -8.97
CA ALA A 58 -1.21 9.41 -9.22
C ALA A 58 -2.69 9.76 -9.42
N THR A 59 -3.20 10.74 -8.67
CA THR A 59 -4.55 11.26 -8.90
C THR A 59 -4.51 12.47 -9.83
N CYS A 60 -5.63 12.73 -10.52
CA CYS A 60 -5.76 13.87 -11.43
C CYS A 60 -5.62 15.23 -10.72
N ASP A 61 -5.84 15.28 -9.40
CA ASP A 61 -5.75 16.50 -8.59
C ASP A 61 -4.34 16.78 -8.06
N GLY A 62 -3.35 15.95 -8.42
CA GLY A 62 -1.95 16.11 -8.04
C GLY A 62 -1.56 15.43 -6.72
N ASP A 63 -2.51 14.83 -6.01
CA ASP A 63 -2.26 14.06 -4.80
C ASP A 63 -1.89 12.61 -5.16
N SER A 64 -0.60 12.29 -5.12
CA SER A 64 -0.16 10.90 -5.25
C SER A 64 -0.19 10.15 -3.92
N TYR A 65 -0.48 8.86 -3.97
CA TYR A 65 -0.40 7.96 -2.83
C TYR A 65 0.11 6.59 -3.27
N ILE A 66 0.48 5.74 -2.31
CA ILE A 66 0.78 4.33 -2.57
C ILE A 66 -0.32 3.50 -1.93
N ALA A 67 -0.94 2.61 -2.71
CA ALA A 67 -1.84 1.59 -2.16
C ALA A 67 -1.02 0.37 -1.78
N ILE A 68 -1.28 -0.22 -0.61
CA ILE A 68 -0.67 -1.48 -0.16
C ILE A 68 -1.78 -2.43 0.25
N SER A 69 -1.88 -3.56 -0.45
CA SER A 69 -2.76 -4.65 -0.07
C SER A 69 -2.21 -5.44 1.11
N VAL A 70 -3.09 -5.82 2.02
CA VAL A 70 -2.81 -6.69 3.16
C VAL A 70 -3.80 -7.85 3.18
N TYR A 71 -3.37 -8.99 3.73
CA TYR A 71 -4.30 -10.10 3.98
C TYR A 71 -5.32 -9.72 5.05
N PRO A 72 -6.50 -10.36 5.04
CA PRO A 72 -7.46 -10.25 6.12
C PRO A 72 -6.84 -10.68 7.46
N GLY A 73 -7.15 -9.91 8.51
CA GLY A 73 -6.72 -10.18 9.89
C GLY A 73 -7.46 -11.33 10.58
#